data_AF-A0A9P3C470-F1
#
_entry.id   AF-A0A9P3C470-F1
#
_cell.length_a   1.000
_cell.length_b   1.000
_cell.length_c   1.000
_cell.angle_alpha   90.00
_cell.angle_beta   90.00
_cell.angle_gamma   90.00
#
_symmetry.space_group_name_H-M   'P 1'
#
loop_
_entity.id
_entity.type
_entity.pdbx_description
1 polymer ?
#
loop_
_entity_poly.entity_id
_entity_poly.type
_entity_poly.pdbx_seq_one_letter_code
_entity_poly.pdbx_strand_id
1 'polypeptide(L)'
;MEAGLSHPGSAAASYTVSCASDHEESTFLKRNHHLRWAQLALSVVCLGSALAIVGCEAVPFQHYRSTSAYEEAGLALWPLNFDLRPTIAILSSGCVIAVLNLIYIAAVLIPSPHSHIRRLNILASGTAVAALIAAAVGLAFAIYLPQSTYPGGFSHNETLHSWTCKWKAMRSVTSSENASLHAPTHFERDCRETRAGFVLLALLIGLEIVGGAVGVFGVWLERNVSRQRSFGIQVEKVTALTKNSNGV
;
A
#
# COMPACT_ATOMS: atom_id res chain seq x y z
N MET A 1 -41.35 -65.32 -4.99
CA MET A 1 -40.23 -64.67 -4.28
C MET A 1 -39.71 -63.59 -5.21
N GLU A 2 -40.24 -62.38 -5.04
CA GLU A 2 -39.93 -61.21 -5.88
C GLU A 2 -38.55 -60.64 -5.55
N ALA A 3 -37.89 -60.18 -6.62
CA ALA A 3 -36.56 -59.59 -6.61
C ALA A 3 -36.58 -58.19 -5.99
N GLY A 4 -35.73 -57.97 -4.98
CA GLY A 4 -35.43 -56.63 -4.49
C GLY A 4 -34.48 -55.90 -5.43
N LEU A 5 -35.03 -55.10 -6.35
CA LEU A 5 -34.28 -54.08 -7.09
C LEU A 5 -33.87 -52.96 -6.13
N SER A 6 -32.62 -52.98 -5.70
CA SER A 6 -31.98 -51.82 -5.06
C SER A 6 -31.64 -50.81 -6.15
N HIS A 7 -32.32 -49.64 -6.14
CA HIS A 7 -32.06 -48.53 -7.06
C HIS A 7 -30.66 -47.93 -6.82
N PRO A 8 -29.71 -48.05 -7.77
CA PRO A 8 -28.34 -47.54 -7.61
C PRO A 8 -28.20 -46.04 -7.94
N GLY A 9 -29.27 -45.36 -8.37
CA GLY A 9 -29.20 -44.01 -8.91
C GLY A 9 -29.01 -42.87 -7.89
N SER A 10 -29.50 -43.03 -6.65
CA SER A 10 -29.51 -41.92 -5.68
C SER A 10 -28.20 -41.78 -4.91
N ALA A 11 -27.55 -42.89 -4.56
CA ALA A 11 -26.22 -42.87 -3.95
C ALA A 11 -25.14 -42.47 -4.97
N ALA A 12 -25.41 -42.77 -6.25
CA ALA A 12 -24.45 -42.49 -7.30
C ALA A 12 -24.30 -41.00 -7.63
N ALA A 13 -25.44 -40.31 -7.65
CA ALA A 13 -25.51 -38.87 -7.84
C ALA A 13 -24.95 -38.10 -6.62
N SER A 14 -25.18 -38.57 -5.39
CA SER A 14 -24.66 -37.88 -4.21
C SER A 14 -23.15 -38.02 -4.04
N TYR A 15 -22.54 -39.18 -4.37
CA TYR A 15 -21.07 -39.31 -4.32
C TYR A 15 -20.37 -38.43 -5.34
N THR A 16 -20.92 -38.32 -6.57
CA THR A 16 -20.34 -37.51 -7.64
C THR A 16 -20.41 -36.02 -7.31
N VAL A 17 -21.54 -35.56 -6.74
CA VAL A 17 -21.73 -34.17 -6.31
C VAL A 17 -20.82 -33.83 -5.12
N SER A 18 -20.64 -34.73 -4.16
CA SER A 18 -19.73 -34.52 -3.02
C SER A 18 -18.26 -34.46 -3.47
N CYS A 19 -17.83 -35.37 -4.35
CA CYS A 19 -16.45 -35.38 -4.85
C CYS A 19 -16.14 -34.17 -5.74
N ALA A 20 -17.11 -33.69 -6.54
CA ALA A 20 -16.97 -32.47 -7.34
C ALA A 20 -16.83 -31.23 -6.45
N SER A 21 -17.65 -31.13 -5.39
CA SER A 21 -17.58 -30.05 -4.39
C SER A 21 -16.23 -30.01 -3.66
N ASP A 22 -15.70 -31.17 -3.24
CA ASP A 22 -14.43 -31.25 -2.50
C ASP A 22 -13.23 -30.83 -3.37
N HIS A 23 -13.25 -31.21 -4.65
CA HIS A 23 -12.20 -30.81 -5.59
C HIS A 23 -12.19 -29.30 -5.81
N GLU A 24 -13.35 -28.68 -6.04
CA GLU A 24 -13.49 -27.23 -6.20
C GLU A 24 -13.11 -26.46 -4.93
N GLU A 25 -13.41 -26.99 -3.74
CA GLU A 25 -13.04 -26.38 -2.46
C GLU A 25 -11.51 -26.40 -2.24
N SER A 26 -10.86 -27.52 -2.54
CA SER A 26 -9.40 -27.63 -2.39
C SER A 26 -8.62 -26.66 -3.28
N THR A 27 -9.10 -26.43 -4.52
CA THR A 27 -8.47 -25.48 -5.45
C THR A 27 -8.69 -24.04 -5.01
N PHE A 28 -9.87 -23.72 -4.47
CA PHE A 28 -10.15 -22.42 -3.86
C PHE A 28 -9.24 -22.12 -2.68
N LEU A 29 -9.07 -23.08 -1.75
CA LEU A 29 -8.20 -22.91 -0.58
C LEU A 29 -6.74 -22.67 -0.99
N LYS A 30 -6.23 -23.42 -1.98
CA LYS A 30 -4.87 -23.21 -2.53
C LYS A 30 -4.73 -21.82 -3.14
N ARG A 31 -5.68 -21.41 -4.00
CA ARG A 31 -5.62 -20.08 -4.65
C ARG A 31 -5.69 -18.95 -3.63
N ASN A 32 -6.55 -19.08 -2.63
CA ASN A 32 -6.66 -18.11 -1.56
C ASN A 32 -5.41 -18.05 -0.68
N HIS A 33 -4.76 -19.18 -0.43
CA HIS A 33 -3.47 -19.21 0.27
C HIS A 33 -2.39 -18.44 -0.50
N HIS A 34 -2.28 -18.65 -1.81
CA HIS A 34 -1.33 -17.91 -2.66
C HIS A 34 -1.63 -16.40 -2.67
N LEU A 35 -2.90 -16.00 -2.76
CA LEU A 35 -3.30 -14.59 -2.69
C LEU A 35 -2.93 -13.95 -1.36
N ARG A 36 -3.15 -14.65 -0.25
CA ARG A 36 -2.77 -14.18 1.09
C ARG A 36 -1.25 -13.99 1.21
N TRP A 37 -0.45 -14.93 0.70
CA TRP A 37 1.01 -14.79 0.68
C TRP A 37 1.47 -13.64 -0.21
N ALA A 38 0.85 -13.47 -1.38
CA ALA A 38 1.16 -12.37 -2.28
C ALA A 38 0.85 -11.01 -1.62
N GLN A 39 -0.31 -10.87 -0.98
CA GLN A 39 -0.69 -9.66 -0.24
C GLN A 39 0.26 -9.40 0.93
N LEU A 40 0.61 -10.44 1.71
CA LEU A 40 1.54 -10.31 2.83
C LEU A 40 2.92 -9.85 2.36
N ALA A 41 3.46 -10.49 1.31
CA ALA A 41 4.74 -10.12 0.73
C ALA A 41 4.72 -8.66 0.24
N LEU A 42 3.65 -8.26 -0.45
CA LEU A 42 3.47 -6.90 -0.92
C LEU A 42 3.42 -5.90 0.24
N SER A 43 2.65 -6.17 1.30
CA SER A 43 2.57 -5.30 2.47
C SER A 43 3.90 -5.15 3.21
N VAL A 44 4.72 -6.21 3.26
CA VAL A 44 6.08 -6.14 3.82
C VAL A 44 6.98 -5.24 2.97
N VAL A 45 6.90 -5.36 1.64
CA VAL A 45 7.64 -4.48 0.72
C VAL A 45 7.17 -3.02 0.85
N CYS A 46 5.86 -2.78 0.88
CA CYS A 46 5.28 -1.45 1.10
C CYS A 46 5.75 -0.86 2.44
N LEU A 47 5.71 -1.64 3.53
CA LEU A 47 6.21 -1.21 4.84
C LEU A 47 7.69 -0.82 4.80
N GLY A 48 8.53 -1.66 4.19
CA GLY A 48 9.97 -1.38 4.05
C GLY A 48 10.22 -0.10 3.25
N SER A 49 9.51 0.07 2.13
CA SER A 49 9.62 1.29 1.32
C SER A 49 9.11 2.54 2.04
N ALA A 50 8.03 2.43 2.82
CA ALA A 50 7.50 3.53 3.63
C ALA A 50 8.48 3.97 4.71
N LEU A 51 9.14 3.03 5.39
CA LEU A 51 10.20 3.33 6.36
C LEU A 51 11.43 3.98 5.69
N ALA A 52 11.78 3.54 4.49
CA ALA A 52 12.85 4.17 3.71
C ALA A 52 12.50 5.62 3.34
N ILE A 53 11.27 5.89 2.88
CA ILE A 53 10.78 7.25 2.62
C ILE A 53 10.88 8.12 3.87
N VAL A 54 10.39 7.62 5.01
CA VAL A 54 10.47 8.32 6.29
C VAL A 54 11.92 8.61 6.66
N GLY A 55 12.83 7.66 6.49
CA GLY A 55 14.27 7.86 6.74
C GLY A 55 14.91 8.92 5.82
N CYS A 56 14.58 8.87 4.53
CA CYS A 56 15.09 9.80 3.52
C CYS A 56 14.63 11.25 3.76
N GLU A 57 13.43 11.47 4.29
CA GLU A 57 12.91 12.81 4.58
C GLU A 57 13.22 13.28 6.01
N ALA A 58 13.29 12.36 6.99
CA ALA A 58 13.50 12.70 8.39
C ALA A 58 14.91 13.25 8.66
N VAL A 59 15.94 12.69 8.02
CA VAL A 59 17.34 13.13 8.23
C VAL A 59 17.54 14.57 7.75
N PRO A 60 17.16 14.94 6.51
CA PRO A 60 17.22 16.33 6.05
C PRO A 60 16.32 17.27 6.86
N PHE A 61 15.13 16.81 7.29
CA PHE A 61 14.23 17.62 8.11
C PHE A 61 14.83 17.93 9.49
N GLN A 62 15.49 16.95 10.11
CA GLN A 62 16.20 17.14 11.37
C GLN A 62 17.39 18.09 11.19
N HIS A 63 18.15 17.94 10.09
CA HIS A 63 19.24 18.85 9.75
C HIS A 63 18.73 20.29 9.58
N TYR A 64 17.62 20.49 8.87
CA TYR A 64 16.99 21.81 8.79
C TYR A 64 16.66 22.36 10.17
N ARG A 65 15.97 21.58 11.01
CA ARG A 65 15.53 22.01 12.35
C ARG A 65 16.69 22.34 13.29
N SER A 66 17.80 21.60 13.22
CA SER A 66 18.99 21.91 14.02
C SER A 66 19.69 23.17 13.56
N THR A 67 19.64 23.45 12.26
CA THR A 67 20.46 24.51 11.65
C THR A 67 19.68 25.81 11.48
N SER A 68 18.34 25.77 11.46
CA SER A 68 17.48 26.95 11.40
C SER A 68 17.54 27.79 12.68
N ALA A 69 17.85 27.19 13.84
CA ALA A 69 18.01 27.93 15.09
C ALA A 69 19.18 28.93 15.07
N TYR A 70 20.17 28.74 14.20
CA TYR A 70 21.31 29.67 14.05
C TYR A 70 20.97 30.89 13.18
N GLU A 71 19.77 30.94 12.61
CA GLU A 71 19.26 32.14 11.92
C GLU A 71 19.17 33.33 12.87
N GLU A 72 18.81 33.11 14.15
CA GLU A 72 18.78 34.13 15.20
C GLU A 72 20.17 34.70 15.53
N ALA A 73 21.23 33.93 15.27
CA ALA A 73 22.63 34.36 15.44
C ALA A 73 23.19 35.11 14.21
N GLY A 74 22.37 35.38 13.19
CA GLY A 74 22.75 36.13 11.99
C GLY A 74 23.42 35.28 10.89
N LEU A 75 23.47 33.95 11.04
CA LEU A 75 23.92 33.04 9.98
C LEU A 75 22.72 32.46 9.23
N ALA A 76 22.16 33.25 8.32
CA ALA A 76 21.05 32.82 7.45
C ALA A 76 21.54 31.79 6.42
N LEU A 77 21.56 30.50 6.80
CA LEU A 77 21.90 29.39 5.91
C LEU A 77 20.75 29.00 4.97
N TRP A 78 19.52 29.31 5.38
CA TRP A 78 18.29 28.97 4.68
C TRP A 78 17.65 30.22 4.08
N PRO A 79 16.97 30.11 2.93
CA PRO A 79 16.33 31.25 2.28
C PRO A 79 15.08 31.68 3.05
N LEU A 80 14.70 32.97 3.00
CA LEU A 80 13.49 33.47 3.64
C LEU A 80 12.19 32.90 3.02
N ASN A 81 12.25 32.43 1.78
CA ASN A 81 11.16 31.83 1.00
C ASN A 81 11.18 30.29 1.06
N PHE A 82 11.47 29.72 2.23
CA PHE A 82 11.61 28.28 2.42
C PHE A 82 10.28 27.57 2.70
N ASP A 83 9.93 26.58 1.87
CA ASP A 83 8.70 25.79 2.02
C ASP A 83 9.01 24.33 2.44
N LEU A 84 8.54 23.97 3.64
CA LEU A 84 8.66 22.64 4.24
C LEU A 84 7.43 21.75 4.03
N ARG A 85 6.32 22.30 3.52
CA ARG A 85 5.07 21.54 3.35
C ARG A 85 5.26 20.29 2.49
N PRO A 86 6.02 20.31 1.38
CA PRO A 86 6.32 19.11 0.60
C PRO A 86 6.96 17.99 1.43
N THR A 87 8.01 18.30 2.20
CA THR A 87 8.72 17.34 3.06
C THR A 87 7.81 16.79 4.14
N ILE A 88 7.03 17.64 4.81
CA ILE A 88 6.08 17.22 5.85
C ILE A 88 4.97 16.34 5.24
N ALA A 89 4.50 16.63 4.03
CA ALA A 89 3.50 15.82 3.33
C ALA A 89 4.03 14.42 2.96
N ILE A 90 5.25 14.33 2.43
CA ILE A 90 5.90 13.04 2.11
C ILE A 90 6.17 12.26 3.41
N LEU A 91 6.67 12.92 4.46
CA LEU A 91 6.95 12.29 5.75
C LEU A 91 5.66 11.75 6.41
N SER A 92 4.61 12.56 6.47
CA SER A 92 3.33 12.18 7.08
C SER A 92 2.65 11.06 6.30
N SER A 93 2.62 11.12 4.97
CA SER A 93 2.07 10.05 4.14
C SER A 93 2.85 8.75 4.30
N GLY A 94 4.19 8.79 4.33
CA GLY A 94 5.04 7.64 4.62
C GLY A 94 4.71 6.98 5.97
N CYS A 95 4.54 7.78 7.04
CA CYS A 95 4.13 7.28 8.35
C CYS A 95 2.75 6.61 8.33
N VAL A 96 1.76 7.21 7.67
CA VAL A 96 0.40 6.64 7.56
C VAL A 96 0.44 5.29 6.84
N ILE A 97 1.17 5.21 5.73
CA ILE A 97 1.31 3.99 4.92
C ILE A 97 2.01 2.89 5.71
N ALA A 98 3.07 3.24 6.46
CA ALA A 98 3.76 2.29 7.34
C ALA A 98 2.81 1.72 8.40
N VAL A 99 2.01 2.56 9.06
CA VAL A 99 1.04 2.12 10.07
C VAL A 99 -0.04 1.21 9.46
N LEU A 100 -0.61 1.59 8.31
CA LEU A 100 -1.64 0.79 7.62
C LEU A 100 -1.12 -0.60 7.25
N ASN A 101 0.08 -0.67 6.66
CA ASN A 101 0.69 -1.95 6.29
C ASN A 101 1.08 -2.78 7.52
N LEU A 102 1.53 -2.15 8.60
CA LEU A 102 1.86 -2.83 9.86
C LEU A 102 0.60 -3.42 10.52
N ILE A 103 -0.53 -2.69 10.53
CA ILE A 103 -1.82 -3.20 11.02
C ILE A 103 -2.25 -4.42 10.22
N TYR A 104 -2.12 -4.38 8.89
CA TYR A 104 -2.46 -5.52 8.03
C TYR A 104 -1.56 -6.74 8.32
N ILE A 105 -0.25 -6.55 8.40
CA ILE A 105 0.70 -7.62 8.72
C ILE A 105 0.37 -8.24 10.09
N ALA A 106 0.11 -7.42 11.10
CA ALA A 106 -0.29 -7.89 12.43
C ALA A 106 -1.59 -8.71 12.38
N ALA A 107 -2.60 -8.24 11.65
CA ALA A 107 -3.87 -8.95 11.47
C ALA A 107 -3.69 -10.31 10.76
N VAL A 108 -2.73 -10.42 9.83
CA VAL A 108 -2.42 -11.67 9.13
C VAL A 108 -1.63 -12.64 10.02
N LEU A 109 -0.76 -12.15 10.90
CA LEU A 109 0.09 -12.98 11.77
C LEU A 109 -0.66 -13.54 12.98
N ILE A 110 -1.70 -12.87 13.47
CA ILE A 110 -2.50 -13.37 14.60
C ILE A 110 -3.25 -14.64 14.16
N PRO A 111 -2.93 -15.82 14.75
CA PRO A 111 -3.64 -17.05 14.44
C PRO A 111 -5.06 -16.95 15.02
N SER A 112 -6.04 -16.69 14.16
CA SER A 112 -7.44 -16.69 14.55
C SER A 112 -8.04 -18.09 14.38
N PRO A 113 -8.75 -18.62 15.40
CA PRO A 113 -9.43 -19.92 15.33
C PRO A 113 -10.67 -19.93 14.40
N HIS A 114 -11.06 -18.80 13.81
CA HIS A 114 -12.21 -18.71 12.90
C HIS A 114 -11.81 -18.22 11.51
N SER A 115 -12.43 -18.78 10.46
CA SER A 115 -12.10 -18.52 9.05
C SER A 115 -12.48 -17.09 8.63
N HIS A 116 -11.67 -16.11 9.00
CA HIS A 116 -11.85 -14.68 8.70
C HIS A 116 -11.27 -14.25 7.35
N ILE A 117 -11.20 -15.15 6.37
CA ILE A 117 -10.59 -14.89 5.05
C ILE A 117 -11.20 -13.63 4.42
N ARG A 118 -12.53 -13.50 4.49
CA ARG A 118 -13.26 -12.33 4.01
C ARG A 118 -12.89 -11.03 4.70
N ARG A 119 -12.70 -11.05 6.03
CA ARG A 119 -12.31 -9.83 6.78
C ARG A 119 -10.89 -9.42 6.45
N LEU A 120 -9.98 -10.38 6.30
CA LEU A 120 -8.59 -10.13 5.91
C LEU A 120 -8.50 -9.57 4.49
N ASN A 121 -9.26 -10.09 3.53
CA ASN A 121 -9.30 -9.56 2.16
C ASN A 121 -9.93 -8.16 2.10
N ILE A 122 -10.99 -7.89 2.88
CA ILE A 122 -11.56 -6.53 3.00
C ILE A 122 -10.53 -5.59 3.63
N LEU A 123 -9.85 -6.01 4.69
CA LEU A 123 -8.81 -5.22 5.36
C LEU A 123 -7.63 -4.94 4.41
N ALA A 124 -7.18 -5.93 3.64
CA ALA A 124 -6.14 -5.75 2.61
C ALA A 124 -6.57 -4.69 1.58
N SER A 125 -7.79 -4.80 1.06
CA SER A 125 -8.30 -3.84 0.07
C SER A 125 -8.47 -2.43 0.66
N GLY A 126 -8.97 -2.32 1.89
CA GLY A 126 -9.18 -1.04 2.56
C GLY A 126 -7.88 -0.34 2.92
N THR A 127 -6.88 -1.10 3.38
CA THR A 127 -5.53 -0.57 3.66
C THR A 127 -4.85 -0.09 2.39
N ALA A 128 -4.91 -0.86 1.30
CA ALA A 128 -4.34 -0.44 0.01
C ALA A 128 -4.98 0.84 -0.54
N VAL A 129 -6.32 0.96 -0.48
CA VAL A 129 -7.02 2.18 -0.93
C VAL A 129 -6.66 3.39 -0.05
N ALA A 130 -6.63 3.22 1.27
CA ALA A 130 -6.26 4.30 2.18
C ALA A 130 -4.80 4.74 1.98
N ALA A 131 -3.87 3.78 1.80
CA ALA A 131 -2.47 4.04 1.53
C ALA A 131 -2.27 4.74 0.17
N LEU A 132 -3.01 4.34 -0.87
CA LEU A 132 -3.02 4.98 -2.17
C LEU A 132 -3.47 6.46 -2.07
N ILE A 133 -4.54 6.73 -1.33
CA ILE A 133 -5.02 8.10 -1.11
C ILE A 133 -3.96 8.92 -0.37
N ALA A 134 -3.38 8.37 0.70
CA ALA A 134 -2.33 9.04 1.47
C ALA A 134 -1.10 9.36 0.59
N ALA A 135 -0.66 8.42 -0.23
CA ALA A 135 0.47 8.61 -1.15
C ALA A 135 0.15 9.64 -2.24
N ALA A 136 -1.05 9.59 -2.84
CA ALA A 136 -1.49 10.54 -3.86
C ALA A 136 -1.58 11.97 -3.30
N VAL A 137 -2.09 12.14 -2.08
CA VAL A 137 -2.12 13.44 -1.40
C VAL A 137 -0.69 13.92 -1.13
N GLY A 138 0.17 13.07 -0.57
CA GLY A 138 1.59 13.40 -0.34
C GLY A 138 2.30 13.87 -1.60
N LEU A 139 2.09 13.16 -2.71
CA LEU A 139 2.69 13.49 -4.01
C LEU A 139 2.10 14.78 -4.60
N ALA A 140 0.79 15.00 -4.48
CA ALA A 140 0.14 16.22 -4.96
C ALA A 140 0.68 17.46 -4.25
N PHE A 141 0.86 17.38 -2.92
CA PHE A 141 1.48 18.45 -2.15
C PHE A 141 2.96 18.67 -2.53
N ALA A 142 3.68 17.59 -2.84
CA ALA A 142 5.07 17.68 -3.27
C ALA A 142 5.27 18.35 -4.65
N ILE A 143 4.35 18.11 -5.59
CA ILE A 143 4.44 18.62 -6.97
C ILE A 143 3.77 19.99 -7.13
N TYR A 144 2.55 20.16 -6.60
CA TYR A 144 1.66 21.26 -7.01
C TYR A 144 1.45 22.35 -5.95
N LEU A 145 1.81 22.11 -4.68
CA LEU A 145 1.54 23.06 -3.59
C LEU A 145 2.78 23.57 -2.83
N PRO A 146 3.90 23.94 -3.46
CA PRO A 146 4.84 24.84 -2.81
C PRO A 146 4.21 26.25 -2.81
N GLN A 147 3.69 26.69 -1.65
CA GLN A 147 3.04 27.99 -1.47
C GLN A 147 3.63 28.67 -0.22
N SER A 148 4.78 29.32 -0.38
CA SER A 148 5.30 30.29 0.60
C SER A 148 5.01 31.72 0.12
N THR A 149 4.41 32.55 0.97
CA THR A 149 4.27 33.99 0.72
C THR A 149 5.57 34.69 1.12
N TYR A 150 6.20 35.43 0.21
CA TYR A 150 7.50 36.07 0.43
C TYR A 150 7.47 37.59 0.18
N PRO A 151 8.36 38.38 0.83
CA PRO A 151 8.51 39.81 0.56
C PRO A 151 9.08 40.07 -0.84
N GLY A 152 8.71 41.20 -1.45
CA GLY A 152 9.02 41.52 -2.86
C GLY A 152 10.52 41.45 -3.19
N GLY A 153 10.87 40.75 -4.27
CA GLY A 153 12.25 40.57 -4.76
C GLY A 153 12.66 39.12 -5.07
N PHE A 154 11.90 38.14 -4.58
CA PHE A 154 12.07 36.72 -4.91
C PHE A 154 11.01 36.28 -5.93
N SER A 155 11.31 35.31 -6.81
CA SER A 155 10.39 34.89 -7.88
C SER A 155 9.88 33.45 -7.75
N HIS A 156 10.53 32.62 -6.92
CA HIS A 156 10.19 31.21 -6.75
C HIS A 156 10.33 30.77 -5.30
N ASN A 157 9.46 29.86 -4.86
CA ASN A 157 9.54 29.18 -3.57
C ASN A 157 10.69 28.17 -3.61
N GLU A 158 11.52 28.17 -2.58
CA GLU A 158 12.61 27.19 -2.46
C GLU A 158 12.18 26.12 -1.45
N THR A 159 12.23 24.86 -1.87
CA THR A 159 11.95 23.71 -1.00
C THR A 159 13.25 23.15 -0.43
N LEU A 160 13.15 22.31 0.59
CA LEU A 160 14.30 21.56 1.12
C LEU A 160 15.04 20.81 -0.02
N HIS A 161 14.32 20.18 -0.93
CA HIS A 161 14.90 19.48 -2.07
C HIS A 161 15.57 20.43 -3.07
N SER A 162 14.87 21.47 -3.53
CA SER A 162 15.43 22.39 -4.54
C SER A 162 16.65 23.14 -4.00
N TRP A 163 16.60 23.58 -2.75
CA TRP A 163 17.69 24.31 -2.10
C TRP A 163 18.94 23.45 -1.94
N THR A 164 18.82 22.27 -1.34
CA THR A 164 19.96 21.36 -1.11
C THR A 164 20.58 20.89 -2.43
N CYS A 165 19.77 20.61 -3.45
CA CYS A 165 20.27 20.25 -4.78
C CYS A 165 20.91 21.41 -5.55
N LYS A 166 20.45 22.66 -5.36
CA LYS A 166 21.05 23.86 -5.97
C LYS A 166 22.48 24.08 -5.46
N TRP A 167 22.71 23.88 -4.16
CA TRP A 167 24.04 23.91 -3.56
C TRP A 167 24.97 22.80 -4.06
N LYS A 168 24.41 21.61 -4.34
CA LYS A 168 25.16 20.53 -5.01
C LYS A 168 25.62 20.94 -6.42
N ALA A 169 24.74 21.56 -7.21
CA ALA A 169 25.06 22.02 -8.56
C ALA A 169 26.08 23.17 -8.57
N MET A 170 25.98 24.12 -7.62
CA MET A 170 26.96 25.21 -7.50
C MET A 170 28.36 24.70 -7.19
N ARG A 171 28.51 23.67 -6.33
CA ARG A 171 29.82 23.06 -6.05
C ARG A 171 30.49 22.53 -7.32
N SER A 172 29.75 21.90 -8.24
CA SER A 172 30.37 21.35 -9.46
C SER A 172 30.88 22.43 -10.42
N VAL A 173 30.22 23.60 -10.42
CA VAL A 173 30.60 24.75 -11.25
C VAL A 173 31.81 25.47 -10.66
N THR A 174 31.82 25.71 -9.34
CA THR A 174 32.90 26.44 -8.65
C THR A 174 34.17 25.62 -8.44
N SER A 175 34.11 24.28 -8.53
CA SER A 175 35.32 23.44 -8.59
C SER A 175 36.09 23.56 -9.92
N SER A 176 35.54 24.24 -10.94
CA SER A 176 36.23 24.48 -12.23
C SER A 176 36.94 25.83 -12.32
N GLU A 177 36.61 26.80 -11.45
CA GLU A 177 37.27 28.11 -11.36
C GLU A 177 37.61 28.43 -9.90
N ASN A 178 38.89 28.31 -9.53
CA ASN A 178 39.69 28.92 -8.42
C ASN A 178 39.05 29.57 -7.16
N ALA A 179 37.77 29.37 -6.86
CA ALA A 179 37.07 29.89 -5.69
C ALA A 179 36.27 28.73 -5.07
N SER A 180 36.89 28.04 -4.11
CA SER A 180 36.27 26.93 -3.40
C SER A 180 35.19 27.42 -2.42
N LEU A 181 34.03 27.83 -2.94
CA LEU A 181 32.81 27.98 -2.14
C LEU A 181 32.40 26.58 -1.67
N HIS A 182 32.80 26.21 -0.46
CA HIS A 182 32.40 24.97 0.17
C HIS A 182 30.91 25.04 0.49
N ALA A 183 30.08 24.29 -0.25
CA ALA A 183 28.69 24.13 0.18
C ALA A 183 28.66 23.49 1.59
N PRO A 184 27.70 23.87 2.43
CA PRO A 184 27.58 23.37 3.80
C PRO A 184 27.63 21.84 3.85
N THR A 185 28.27 21.31 4.88
CA THR A 185 28.41 19.86 5.10
C THR A 185 27.02 19.20 5.09
N HIS A 186 26.90 18.06 4.41
CA HIS A 186 25.69 17.21 4.29
C HIS A 186 24.63 17.59 3.24
N PHE A 187 24.65 18.79 2.64
CA PHE A 187 23.62 19.19 1.66
C PHE A 187 23.56 18.29 0.41
N GLU A 188 24.70 17.72 -0.01
CA GLU A 188 24.72 16.75 -1.11
C GLU A 188 23.98 15.46 -0.74
N ARG A 189 24.16 14.99 0.49
CA ARG A 189 23.45 13.82 1.00
C ARG A 189 21.96 14.14 1.06
N ASP A 190 21.58 15.27 1.63
CA ASP A 190 20.18 15.66 1.79
C ASP A 190 19.44 15.80 0.45
N CYS A 191 20.10 16.32 -0.58
CA CYS A 191 19.58 16.34 -1.96
C CYS A 191 19.31 14.93 -2.50
N ARG A 192 20.23 13.97 -2.25
CA ARG A 192 20.08 12.59 -2.70
C ARG A 192 18.99 11.86 -1.93
N GLU A 193 18.92 12.05 -0.61
CA GLU A 193 17.92 11.42 0.25
C GLU A 193 16.50 11.90 -0.13
N THR A 194 16.27 13.22 -0.20
CA THR A 194 14.97 13.77 -0.60
C THR A 194 14.55 13.35 -2.02
N ARG A 195 15.51 13.25 -2.96
CA ARG A 195 15.23 12.69 -4.30
C ARG A 195 14.80 11.23 -4.22
N ALA A 196 15.48 10.43 -3.40
CA ALA A 196 15.16 9.02 -3.22
C ALA A 196 13.77 8.87 -2.56
N GLY A 197 13.45 9.68 -1.56
CA GLY A 197 12.13 9.72 -0.92
C GLY A 197 11.00 9.98 -1.92
N PHE A 198 11.16 10.98 -2.78
CA PHE A 198 10.19 11.28 -3.84
C PHE A 198 10.00 10.13 -4.84
N VAL A 199 11.10 9.52 -5.31
CA VAL A 199 11.05 8.38 -6.25
C VAL A 199 10.40 7.16 -5.60
N LEU A 200 10.75 6.87 -4.34
CA LEU A 200 10.17 5.77 -3.57
C LEU A 200 8.67 5.98 -3.36
N LEU A 201 8.22 7.20 -3.08
CA LEU A 201 6.79 7.51 -2.95
C LEU A 201 6.04 7.24 -4.26
N ALA A 202 6.61 7.62 -5.41
CA ALA A 202 6.02 7.34 -6.71
C ALA A 202 5.94 5.84 -7.02
N LEU A 203 6.98 5.07 -6.68
CA LEU A 203 6.97 3.60 -6.81
C LEU A 203 5.93 2.95 -5.89
N LEU A 204 5.77 3.49 -4.69
CA LEU A 204 4.84 2.98 -3.69
C LEU A 204 3.39 3.10 -4.18
N ILE A 205 3.03 4.18 -4.88
CA ILE A 205 1.71 4.31 -5.55
C ILE A 205 1.46 3.11 -6.49
N GLY A 206 2.46 2.71 -7.27
CA GLY A 206 2.35 1.55 -8.15
C GLY A 206 2.12 0.24 -7.39
N LEU A 207 2.85 0.05 -6.28
CA LEU A 207 2.68 -1.12 -5.40
C LEU A 207 1.29 -1.17 -4.77
N GLU A 208 0.74 -0.03 -4.33
CA GLU A 208 -0.61 0.04 -3.74
C GLU A 208 -1.70 -0.26 -4.76
N ILE A 209 -1.54 0.15 -6.03
CA ILE A 209 -2.47 -0.21 -7.11
C ILE A 209 -2.48 -1.74 -7.32
N VAL A 210 -1.29 -2.36 -7.39
CA VAL A 210 -1.16 -3.81 -7.52
C VAL A 210 -1.79 -4.51 -6.30
N GLY A 211 -1.55 -4.00 -5.09
CA GLY A 211 -2.12 -4.54 -3.86
C GLY A 211 -3.64 -4.45 -3.81
N GLY A 212 -4.17 -3.29 -4.19
CA GLY A 212 -5.61 -3.08 -4.34
C GLY A 212 -6.23 -4.06 -5.33
N ALA A 213 -5.59 -4.28 -6.49
CA ALA A 213 -6.08 -5.23 -7.50
C ALA A 213 -6.10 -6.68 -6.98
N VAL A 214 -5.03 -7.11 -6.29
CA VAL A 214 -4.96 -8.44 -5.66
C VAL A 214 -6.03 -8.58 -4.56
N GLY A 215 -6.25 -7.53 -3.76
CA GLY A 215 -7.31 -7.45 -2.74
C GLY A 215 -8.71 -7.61 -3.33
N VAL A 216 -9.02 -6.82 -4.37
CA VAL A 216 -10.31 -6.89 -5.08
C VAL A 216 -10.53 -8.27 -5.71
N PHE A 217 -9.49 -8.85 -6.31
CA PHE A 217 -9.56 -10.19 -6.88
C PHE A 217 -9.85 -11.25 -5.80
N GLY A 218 -9.22 -11.14 -4.62
CA GLY A 218 -9.52 -12.00 -3.47
C GLY A 218 -10.99 -11.92 -3.03
N VAL A 219 -11.51 -10.70 -2.86
CA VAL A 219 -12.93 -10.48 -2.50
C VAL A 219 -13.88 -11.01 -3.59
N TRP A 220 -13.51 -10.85 -4.86
CA TRP A 220 -14.31 -11.33 -5.99
C TRP A 220 -14.39 -12.85 -6.03
N LEU A 221 -13.26 -13.54 -5.83
CA LEU A 221 -13.23 -15.00 -5.75
C LEU A 221 -14.10 -15.55 -4.62
N GLU A 222 -14.01 -14.95 -3.44
CA GLU A 222 -14.87 -15.34 -2.31
C GLU A 222 -16.36 -15.12 -2.61
N ARG A 223 -16.71 -13.97 -3.20
CA ARG A 223 -18.10 -13.69 -3.58
C ARG A 223 -18.61 -14.72 -4.59
N ASN A 224 -17.82 -15.09 -5.59
CA ASN A 224 -18.22 -16.10 -6.55
C ASN A 224 -18.47 -17.47 -5.91
N VAL A 225 -17.58 -17.92 -5.03
CA VAL A 225 -17.75 -19.20 -4.32
C VAL A 225 -18.95 -19.16 -3.38
N SER A 226 -19.14 -18.06 -2.64
CA SER A 226 -20.32 -17.90 -1.78
C SER A 226 -21.64 -17.93 -2.57
N ARG A 227 -21.63 -17.37 -3.79
CA ARG A 227 -22.78 -17.37 -4.69
C ARG A 227 -23.07 -18.78 -5.22
N GLN A 228 -22.03 -19.52 -5.62
CA GLN A 228 -22.17 -20.91 -6.05
C GLN A 228 -22.73 -21.81 -4.93
N ARG A 229 -22.23 -21.66 -3.68
CA ARG A 229 -22.78 -22.38 -2.51
C ARG A 229 -24.27 -22.09 -2.30
N SER A 230 -24.67 -20.82 -2.39
CA SER A 230 -26.09 -20.43 -2.26
C SER A 230 -26.96 -21.08 -3.34
N PHE A 231 -26.49 -21.07 -4.59
CA PHE A 231 -27.20 -21.73 -5.70
C PHE A 231 -27.32 -23.25 -5.51
N GLY A 232 -26.25 -23.94 -5.09
CA GLY A 232 -26.28 -25.37 -4.81
C GLY A 232 -27.34 -25.75 -3.77
N ILE A 233 -27.38 -25.03 -2.64
CA ILE A 233 -28.36 -25.24 -1.58
C ILE A 233 -29.79 -25.00 -2.08
N GLN A 234 -30.01 -23.99 -2.94
CA GLN A 234 -31.33 -23.73 -3.51
C GLN A 234 -31.80 -24.87 -4.42
N VAL A 235 -30.93 -25.40 -5.27
CA VAL A 235 -31.24 -26.54 -6.14
C VAL A 235 -31.61 -27.78 -5.32
N GLU A 236 -30.83 -28.09 -4.29
CA GLU A 236 -31.09 -29.23 -3.40
C GLU A 236 -32.47 -29.12 -2.72
N LYS A 237 -32.83 -27.93 -2.22
CA LYS A 237 -34.16 -27.67 -1.64
C LYS A 237 -35.28 -27.90 -2.66
N VAL A 238 -35.13 -27.43 -3.89
CA VAL A 238 -36.14 -27.63 -4.95
C VAL A 238 -36.28 -29.12 -5.29
N THR A 239 -35.16 -29.83 -5.48
CA THR A 239 -35.17 -31.27 -5.78
C THR A 239 -35.81 -32.08 -4.65
N ALA A 240 -35.54 -31.75 -3.38
CA ALA A 240 -36.16 -32.40 -2.23
C ALA A 240 -37.68 -32.19 -2.19
N LEU A 241 -38.15 -30.97 -2.48
CA LEU A 241 -39.57 -30.66 -2.56
C LEU A 241 -40.27 -31.41 -3.71
N THR A 242 -39.66 -31.45 -4.90
CA THR A 242 -40.21 -32.20 -6.04
C THR A 242 -40.28 -33.71 -5.76
N LYS A 243 -39.27 -34.29 -5.11
CA LYS A 243 -39.27 -35.70 -4.72
C LYS A 243 -40.39 -36.03 -3.74
N ASN A 244 -40.66 -35.13 -2.79
CA ASN A 244 -41.74 -35.31 -1.82
C ASN A 244 -43.13 -35.19 -2.48
N SER A 245 -43.26 -34.33 -3.50
CA SER A 245 -44.53 -34.15 -4.23
C SER A 245 -44.88 -35.32 -5.16
N ASN A 246 -43.90 -36.05 -5.68
CA ASN A 246 -44.11 -37.18 -6.59
C ASN A 246 -44.20 -38.54 -5.85
N GLY A 247 -44.14 -38.54 -4.52
CA GLY A 247 -44.19 -39.73 -3.67
C GLY A 247 -45.57 -40.04 -3.09
N VAL A 248 -46.63 -39.46 -3.65
CA VAL A 248 -48.05 -39.81 -3.38
C VAL A 248 -48.60 -40.58 -4.56
#